data_AF-A0A4Q4YD94-F1
#
_entry.id   AF-A0A4Q4YD94-F1
#
_cell.length_a   1.000
_cell.length_b   1.000
_cell.length_c   1.000
_cell.angle_alpha   90.00
_cell.angle_beta   90.00
_cell.angle_gamma   90.00
#
_symmetry.space_group_name_H-M   'P 1'
#
loop_
_entity.id
_entity.type
_entity.pdbx_description
1 polymer ?
#
loop_
_entity_poly.entity_id
_entity_poly.type
_entity_poly.pdbx_seq_one_letter_code
_entity_poly.pdbx_strand_id
1 'polypeptide(L)'
;MLPDIRESPIGMGPLRLSPALITLVLVINRVAQYYAFTSFLPPHMPPLRHEKRHHDAAPTFQLWFRVLAARIWVPVVVLSELQMVLCALNLLWAPPTGPTAWWLHLFSLVLANGHWPFVPRLLRAERAVKDVRATPAQSLAALRDWMDVNNVRVLLVDVPQAFVTAAAALASATWE
;
A
#
# COMPACT_ATOMS: atom_id res chain seq x y z
N MET A 1 -28.59 34.29 4.49
CA MET A 1 -27.96 33.69 3.31
C MET A 1 -26.62 33.15 3.78
N LEU A 2 -26.52 31.84 4.06
CA LEU A 2 -25.25 31.23 4.42
C LEU A 2 -24.42 31.13 3.13
N PRO A 3 -23.14 31.55 3.12
CA PRO A 3 -22.29 31.36 1.96
C PRO A 3 -22.22 29.86 1.66
N ASP A 4 -22.44 29.51 0.39
CA ASP A 4 -22.32 28.14 -0.08
C ASP A 4 -20.87 27.69 0.16
N ILE A 5 -20.68 26.70 1.03
CA ILE A 5 -19.36 26.16 1.41
C ILE A 5 -18.59 25.64 0.17
N ARG A 6 -19.30 25.47 -0.95
CA ARG A 6 -18.75 25.14 -2.27
C ARG A 6 -17.92 26.25 -2.93
N GLU A 7 -18.01 27.50 -2.48
CA GLU A 7 -17.35 28.64 -3.13
C GLU A 7 -16.03 29.08 -2.48
N SER A 8 -15.55 28.38 -1.44
CA SER A 8 -14.22 28.66 -0.91
C SER A 8 -13.15 27.83 -1.64
N PRO A 9 -12.30 28.43 -2.50
CA PRO A 9 -11.17 27.71 -3.12
C PRO A 9 -10.23 27.09 -2.07
N ILE A 10 -10.17 27.66 -0.87
CA ILE A 10 -9.37 27.18 0.26
C ILE A 10 -9.98 25.91 0.90
N GLY A 11 -11.29 25.68 0.78
CA GLY A 11 -12.00 24.58 1.44
C GLY A 11 -11.84 23.21 0.78
N MET A 12 -11.63 23.15 -0.55
CA MET A 12 -11.55 21.89 -1.30
C MET A 12 -10.13 21.43 -1.63
N GLY A 13 -9.13 22.32 -1.54
CA GLY A 13 -7.71 21.99 -1.73
C GLY A 13 -7.22 20.80 -0.89
N PRO A 14 -7.50 20.75 0.43
CA PRO A 14 -7.13 19.61 1.28
C PRO A 14 -7.78 18.30 0.84
N LEU A 15 -9.05 18.34 0.41
CA LEU A 15 -9.76 17.15 -0.08
C LEU A 15 -9.13 16.64 -1.39
N ARG A 16 -8.71 17.53 -2.29
CA ARG A 16 -8.11 17.20 -3.59
C ARG A 16 -6.68 16.67 -3.50
N LEU A 17 -5.91 17.15 -2.53
CA LEU A 17 -4.52 16.72 -2.32
C LEU A 17 -4.41 15.48 -1.42
N SER A 18 -5.39 15.25 -0.53
CA SER A 18 -5.33 14.17 0.46
C SER A 18 -5.18 12.76 -0.13
N PRO A 19 -5.83 12.36 -1.26
CA PRO A 19 -5.56 11.05 -1.86
C PRO A 19 -4.12 10.91 -2.29
N ALA A 20 -3.51 11.94 -2.89
CA ALA A 20 -2.13 11.90 -3.35
C ALA A 20 -1.15 11.76 -2.19
N LEU A 21 -1.37 12.51 -1.09
CA LEU A 21 -0.55 12.41 0.12
C LEU A 21 -0.63 11.02 0.76
N ILE A 22 -1.84 10.46 0.88
CA ILE A 22 -2.00 9.11 1.43
C ILE A 22 -1.37 8.07 0.50
N THR A 23 -1.53 8.22 -0.82
CA THR A 23 -0.88 7.34 -1.81
C THR A 23 0.63 7.34 -1.61
N LEU A 24 1.23 8.52 -1.43
CA LEU A 24 2.67 8.66 -1.21
C LEU A 24 3.12 7.95 0.07
N VAL A 25 2.40 8.15 1.18
CA VAL A 25 2.67 7.46 2.45
C VAL A 25 2.60 5.95 2.28
N LEU A 26 1.58 5.45 1.58
CA LEU A 26 1.41 4.02 1.31
C LEU A 26 2.56 3.47 0.46
N VAL A 27 2.97 4.16 -0.61
CA VAL A 27 4.10 3.76 -1.47
C VAL A 27 5.41 3.73 -0.69
N ILE A 28 5.72 4.78 0.08
CA ILE A 28 6.92 4.83 0.93
C ILE A 28 6.92 3.65 1.91
N ASN A 29 5.78 3.38 2.55
CA ASN A 29 5.64 2.23 3.43
C ASN A 29 5.87 0.90 2.68
N ARG A 30 5.41 0.74 1.43
CA ARG A 30 5.66 -0.48 0.63
C ARG A 30 7.13 -0.66 0.29
N VAL A 31 7.82 0.42 -0.08
CA VAL A 31 9.27 0.39 -0.32
C VAL A 31 10.02 0.01 0.96
N ALA A 32 9.65 0.59 2.10
CA ALA A 32 10.23 0.24 3.39
C ALA A 32 9.99 -1.24 3.76
N GLN A 33 8.76 -1.74 3.55
CA GLN A 33 8.42 -3.16 3.74
C GLN A 33 9.26 -4.07 2.85
N TYR A 34 9.45 -3.71 1.57
CA TYR A 34 10.28 -4.48 0.65
C TYR A 34 11.70 -4.65 1.22
N TYR A 35 12.38 -3.54 1.54
CA TYR A 35 13.74 -3.60 2.08
C TYR A 35 13.83 -4.35 3.41
N ALA A 36 12.85 -4.16 4.29
CA ALA A 36 12.80 -4.86 5.56
C ALA A 36 12.67 -6.38 5.36
N PHE A 37 11.75 -6.85 4.52
CA PHE A 37 11.54 -8.28 4.28
C PHE A 37 12.65 -8.92 3.46
N THR A 38 13.22 -8.22 2.47
CA THR A 38 14.34 -8.77 1.68
C THR A 38 15.60 -8.97 2.50
N SER A 39 15.79 -8.19 3.59
CA SER A 39 16.90 -8.44 4.54
C SER A 39 16.83 -9.83 5.19
N PHE A 40 15.65 -10.45 5.19
CA PHE A 40 15.42 -11.80 5.69
C PHE A 40 15.37 -12.89 4.60
N LEU A 41 15.69 -12.58 3.34
CA LEU A 41 15.65 -13.52 2.22
C LEU A 41 17.02 -13.62 1.51
N PRO A 42 17.35 -14.77 0.87
CA PRO A 42 18.52 -14.88 0.01
C PRO A 42 18.45 -13.88 -1.17
N PRO A 43 19.58 -13.29 -1.64
CA PRO A 43 20.97 -13.57 -1.27
C PRO A 43 21.47 -12.76 -0.06
N HIS A 44 20.63 -11.93 0.56
CA HIS A 44 21.03 -11.06 1.68
C HIS A 44 21.24 -11.81 3.00
N MET A 45 20.91 -13.10 3.01
CA MET A 45 21.26 -14.07 4.04
C MET A 45 22.16 -15.18 3.47
N PRO A 46 23.18 -15.63 4.21
CA PRO A 46 23.99 -16.77 3.80
C PRO A 46 23.12 -18.02 3.61
N PRO A 47 23.39 -18.85 2.58
CA PRO A 47 22.60 -20.05 2.32
C PRO A 47 22.65 -20.98 3.53
N LEU A 48 21.49 -21.56 3.89
CA LEU A 48 21.34 -22.60 4.90
C LEU A 48 22.10 -23.87 4.48
N ARG A 49 23.44 -23.85 4.55
CA ARG A 49 24.28 -25.05 4.42
C ARG A 49 24.61 -25.60 5.79
N HIS A 50 24.70 -26.92 5.84
CA HIS A 50 24.80 -27.85 6.98
C HIS A 50 25.89 -27.63 8.05
N GLU A 51 26.52 -26.46 8.16
CA GLU A 51 27.60 -26.24 9.11
C GLU A 51 27.14 -25.50 10.37
N LYS A 52 27.07 -26.29 11.44
CA LYS A 52 27.08 -25.96 12.87
C LYS A 52 27.46 -24.49 13.15
N ARG A 53 26.48 -23.70 13.63
CA ARG A 53 26.60 -22.34 14.24
C ARG A 53 26.41 -21.12 13.34
N HIS A 54 25.71 -21.21 12.22
CA HIS A 54 25.12 -19.99 11.67
C HIS A 54 23.88 -19.59 12.48
N HIS A 55 23.83 -18.33 12.91
CA HIS A 55 22.64 -17.73 13.50
C HIS A 55 21.46 -17.98 12.56
N ASP A 56 20.63 -18.93 12.95
CA ASP A 56 19.35 -19.18 12.29
C ASP A 56 18.58 -17.87 12.44
N ALA A 57 18.43 -17.12 11.35
CA ALA A 57 17.79 -15.82 11.38
C ALA A 57 16.27 -15.93 11.23
N ALA A 58 15.77 -17.15 11.00
CA ALA A 58 14.34 -17.44 10.90
C ALA A 58 13.56 -17.26 12.22
N PRO A 59 14.05 -17.64 13.42
CA PRO A 59 13.42 -17.30 14.69
C PRO A 59 13.36 -15.79 14.93
N THR A 60 14.43 -15.06 14.60
CA THR A 60 14.48 -13.60 14.69
C THR A 60 13.48 -12.94 13.74
N PHE A 61 13.39 -13.45 12.51
CA PHE A 61 12.39 -13.02 11.54
C PHE A 61 10.96 -13.30 12.04
N GLN A 62 10.66 -14.50 12.53
CA GLN A 62 9.33 -14.85 13.03
C GLN A 62 8.93 -13.95 14.21
N LEU A 63 9.84 -13.69 15.15
CA LEU A 63 9.59 -12.80 16.27
C LEU A 63 9.36 -11.35 15.79
N TRP A 64 10.26 -10.85 14.94
CA TRP A 64 10.15 -9.51 14.37
C TRP A 64 8.85 -9.34 13.58
N PHE A 65 8.51 -10.30 12.72
CA PHE A 65 7.28 -10.27 11.92
C PHE A 65 6.04 -10.32 12.81
N ARG A 66 5.99 -11.20 13.81
CA ARG A 66 4.84 -11.26 14.73
C ARG A 66 4.62 -9.94 15.49
N VAL A 67 5.70 -9.31 15.95
CA VAL A 67 5.63 -8.06 16.71
C VAL A 67 5.33 -6.85 15.81
N LEU A 68 6.03 -6.74 14.68
CA LEU A 68 5.99 -5.55 13.83
C LEU A 68 4.85 -5.61 12.80
N ALA A 69 4.59 -6.77 12.19
CA ALA A 69 3.56 -6.89 11.16
C ALA A 69 2.17 -6.55 11.72
N ALA A 70 1.83 -6.99 12.93
CA ALA A 70 0.56 -6.66 13.55
C ALA A 70 0.37 -5.14 13.77
N ARG A 71 1.46 -4.41 14.07
CA ARG A 71 1.42 -2.97 14.35
C ARG A 71 1.38 -2.12 13.09
N ILE A 72 1.97 -2.60 11.98
CA ILE A 72 2.06 -1.85 10.72
C ILE A 72 0.85 -2.13 9.81
N TRP A 73 0.30 -3.35 9.84
CA TRP A 73 -0.79 -3.72 8.92
C TRP A 73 -2.06 -2.92 9.14
N VAL A 74 -2.49 -2.78 10.40
CA VAL A 74 -3.77 -2.12 10.72
C VAL A 74 -3.77 -0.67 10.23
N PRO A 75 -2.77 0.18 10.55
CA PRO A 75 -2.69 1.53 9.98
C PRO A 75 -2.68 1.55 8.45
N VAL A 76 -1.96 0.64 7.80
CA VAL A 76 -1.88 0.58 6.32
C VAL A 76 -3.22 0.25 5.70
N VAL A 77 -3.97 -0.69 6.26
CA VAL A 77 -5.33 -1.01 5.81
C VAL A 77 -6.24 0.20 5.99
N VAL A 78 -6.24 0.81 7.18
CA VAL A 78 -7.05 2.01 7.46
C VAL A 78 -6.74 3.15 6.48
N LEU A 79 -5.46 3.41 6.21
CA LEU A 79 -5.05 4.42 5.24
C LEU A 79 -5.49 4.08 3.80
N SER A 80 -5.44 2.80 3.42
CA SER A 80 -5.89 2.35 2.09
C SER A 80 -7.41 2.53 1.91
N GLU A 81 -8.19 2.20 2.95
CA GLU A 81 -9.65 2.43 2.95
C GLU A 81 -9.97 3.92 2.91
N LEU A 82 -9.27 4.73 3.72
CA LEU A 82 -9.45 6.18 3.72
C LEU A 82 -9.11 6.79 2.37
N GLN A 83 -8.05 6.32 1.70
CA GLN A 83 -7.69 6.74 0.36
C GLN A 83 -8.81 6.47 -0.64
N MET A 84 -9.41 5.27 -0.61
CA MET A 84 -10.53 4.92 -1.50
C MET A 84 -11.72 5.85 -1.28
N VAL A 85 -12.08 6.10 -0.02
CA VAL A 85 -13.16 7.04 0.33
C VAL A 85 -12.83 8.43 -0.22
N LEU A 86 -11.61 8.93 -0.05
CA LEU A 86 -11.23 10.26 -0.53
C LEU A 86 -11.18 10.35 -2.06
N CYS A 87 -10.77 9.30 -2.77
CA CYS A 87 -10.87 9.24 -4.24
C CYS A 87 -12.35 9.32 -4.68
N ALA A 88 -13.25 8.59 -4.02
CA ALA A 88 -14.68 8.63 -4.32
C ALA A 88 -15.29 10.00 -4.01
N LEU A 89 -14.94 10.61 -2.87
CA LEU A 89 -15.40 11.96 -2.50
C LEU A 89 -14.93 13.01 -3.50
N ASN A 90 -13.70 12.92 -4.01
CA ASN A 90 -13.23 13.82 -5.06
C ASN A 90 -14.03 13.73 -6.36
N LEU A 91 -14.46 12.52 -6.75
CA LEU A 91 -15.28 12.35 -7.94
C LEU A 91 -16.72 12.84 -7.75
N LEU A 92 -17.31 12.62 -6.57
CA LEU A 92 -18.74 12.82 -6.30
C LEU A 92 -19.09 14.19 -5.71
N TRP A 93 -18.25 14.72 -4.81
CA TRP A 93 -18.52 15.96 -4.06
C TRP A 93 -17.69 17.15 -4.52
N ALA A 94 -16.54 16.91 -5.15
CA ALA A 94 -15.68 17.97 -5.69
C ALA A 94 -15.32 17.69 -7.17
N PRO A 95 -16.32 17.43 -8.04
CA PRO A 95 -16.11 16.88 -9.36
C PRO A 95 -15.12 17.73 -10.16
N PRO A 96 -14.13 17.10 -10.81
CA PRO A 96 -13.13 17.81 -11.60
C PRO A 96 -13.76 18.52 -12.81
N THR A 97 -13.23 19.69 -13.13
CA THR A 97 -13.60 20.45 -14.32
C THR A 97 -12.82 19.95 -15.54
N GLY A 98 -13.55 19.54 -16.58
CA GLY A 98 -12.96 19.07 -17.83
C GLY A 98 -12.75 17.55 -17.93
N PRO A 99 -12.76 17.00 -19.16
CA PRO A 99 -12.79 15.56 -19.38
C PRO A 99 -11.52 14.85 -18.92
N THR A 100 -10.35 15.46 -19.12
CA THR A 100 -9.06 14.87 -18.74
C THR A 100 -8.94 14.69 -17.23
N ALA A 101 -9.25 15.73 -16.45
CA ALA A 101 -9.22 15.65 -15.00
C ALA A 101 -10.24 14.63 -14.48
N TRP A 102 -11.44 14.58 -15.07
CA TRP A 102 -12.44 13.56 -14.75
C TRP A 102 -11.94 12.13 -14.94
N TRP A 103 -11.32 11.83 -16.09
CA TRP A 103 -10.73 10.51 -16.32
C TRP A 103 -9.59 10.18 -15.35
N LEU A 104 -8.73 11.15 -15.02
CA LEU A 104 -7.65 10.94 -14.04
C LEU A 104 -8.20 10.59 -12.64
N HIS A 105 -9.23 11.30 -12.17
CA HIS A 105 -9.89 10.99 -10.90
C HIS A 105 -10.59 9.63 -10.93
N LEU A 106 -11.26 9.28 -12.04
CA LEU A 106 -11.88 7.96 -12.20
C LEU A 106 -10.83 6.84 -12.19
N PHE A 107 -9.74 6.97 -12.97
CA PHE A 107 -8.68 5.98 -13.00
C PHE A 107 -7.98 5.86 -11.64
N SER A 108 -7.81 6.97 -10.91
CA SER A 108 -7.30 6.94 -9.53
C SER A 108 -8.21 6.09 -8.64
N LEU A 109 -9.53 6.26 -8.72
CA LEU A 109 -10.49 5.46 -7.96
C LEU A 109 -10.45 3.97 -8.34
N VAL A 110 -10.38 3.67 -9.64
CA VAL A 110 -10.28 2.29 -10.14
C VAL A 110 -9.00 1.62 -9.62
N LEU A 111 -7.86 2.30 -9.73
CA LEU A 111 -6.58 1.79 -9.25
C LEU A 111 -6.55 1.67 -7.72
N ALA A 112 -7.21 2.58 -6.99
CA ALA A 112 -7.36 2.45 -5.54
C ALA A 112 -8.07 1.16 -5.11
N ASN A 113 -8.95 0.63 -5.95
CA ASN A 113 -9.61 -0.67 -5.76
C ASN A 113 -8.85 -1.84 -6.41
N GLY A 114 -7.80 -1.59 -7.17
CA GLY A 114 -7.04 -2.62 -7.90
C GLY A 114 -6.32 -3.61 -7.00
N HIS A 115 -6.24 -3.36 -5.69
CA HIS A 115 -5.59 -4.25 -4.74
C HIS A 115 -6.46 -5.45 -4.33
N TRP A 116 -7.79 -5.36 -4.44
CA TRP A 116 -8.74 -6.40 -3.98
C TRP A 116 -8.43 -7.81 -4.49
N PRO A 117 -8.07 -8.04 -5.76
CA PRO A 117 -7.73 -9.38 -6.27
C PRO A 117 -6.53 -10.03 -5.56
N PHE A 118 -5.62 -9.24 -5.00
CA PHE A 118 -4.41 -9.73 -4.34
C PHE A 118 -4.64 -10.05 -2.86
N VAL A 119 -5.65 -9.43 -2.23
CA VAL A 119 -5.94 -9.53 -0.78
C VAL A 119 -6.07 -10.99 -0.31
N PRO A 120 -6.84 -11.89 -0.97
CA PRO A 120 -7.01 -13.26 -0.48
C PRO A 120 -5.71 -14.05 -0.41
N ARG A 121 -4.79 -13.84 -1.36
CA ARG A 121 -3.49 -14.55 -1.38
C ARG A 121 -2.54 -13.94 -0.36
N LEU A 122 -2.48 -12.62 -0.26
CA LEU A 122 -1.68 -11.92 0.75
C LEU A 122 -2.09 -12.30 2.18
N LEU A 123 -3.40 -12.36 2.47
CA LEU A 123 -3.91 -12.76 3.78
C LEU A 123 -3.60 -14.23 4.11
N ARG A 124 -3.68 -15.12 3.12
CA ARG A 124 -3.29 -16.54 3.32
C ARG A 124 -1.82 -16.67 3.67
N ALA A 125 -0.95 -16.01 2.91
CA ALA A 125 0.49 -16.02 3.17
C ALA A 125 0.83 -15.38 4.52
N GLU A 126 0.19 -14.25 4.87
CA GLU A 126 0.35 -13.60 6.17
C GLU A 126 -0.05 -14.52 7.34
N ARG A 127 -1.19 -15.20 7.25
CA ARG A 127 -1.62 -16.17 8.27
C ARG A 127 -0.62 -17.31 8.42
N ALA A 128 -0.08 -17.82 7.31
CA ALA A 128 0.93 -18.87 7.33
C ALA A 128 2.27 -18.41 7.96
N VAL A 129 2.68 -17.15 7.74
CA VAL A 129 3.86 -16.58 8.42
C VAL A 129 3.62 -16.43 9.93
N LYS A 130 2.40 -16.04 10.33
CA LYS A 130 2.04 -15.80 11.74
C LYS A 130 1.77 -17.08 12.53
N ASP A 131 1.55 -18.22 11.87
CA ASP A 131 1.24 -19.48 12.54
C ASP A 131 2.36 -19.88 13.53
N VAL A 132 1.95 -20.15 14.77
CA VAL A 132 2.84 -20.56 15.87
C VAL A 132 3.38 -21.97 15.65
N ARG A 133 2.66 -22.79 14.87
CA ARG A 133 3.02 -24.17 14.56
C ARG A 133 3.89 -24.31 13.31
N ALA A 134 4.06 -23.24 12.53
CA ALA A 134 4.84 -23.28 11.31
C ALA A 134 6.35 -23.37 11.59
N THR A 135 7.02 -24.26 10.85
CA THR A 135 8.47 -24.36 10.87
C THR A 135 9.11 -23.10 10.25
N PRO A 136 10.35 -22.75 10.63
CA PRO A 136 11.16 -21.72 9.98
C PRO A 136 11.09 -21.71 8.45
N ALA A 137 11.27 -22.88 7.83
CA ALA A 137 11.25 -23.04 6.38
C ALA A 137 9.87 -22.73 5.78
N GLN A 138 8.78 -23.15 6.44
CA GLN A 138 7.41 -22.84 6.01
C GLN A 138 7.12 -21.34 6.11
N SER A 139 7.54 -20.68 7.20
CA SER A 139 7.36 -19.23 7.34
C SER A 139 8.15 -18.44 6.29
N LEU A 140 9.37 -18.86 5.96
CA LEU A 140 10.17 -18.23 4.90
C LEU A 140 9.55 -18.45 3.51
N ALA A 141 9.04 -19.65 3.23
CA ALA A 141 8.33 -19.93 1.98
C ALA A 141 7.05 -19.09 1.85
N ALA A 142 6.28 -18.96 2.94
CA ALA A 142 5.10 -18.11 2.99
C ALA A 142 5.44 -16.62 2.84
N LEU A 143 6.53 -16.14 3.44
CA LEU A 143 7.03 -14.78 3.23
C LEU A 143 7.40 -14.54 1.77
N ARG A 144 8.06 -15.52 1.13
CA ARG A 144 8.42 -15.42 -0.28
C ARG A 144 7.17 -15.33 -1.17
N ASP A 145 6.18 -16.19 -0.96
CA ASP A 145 4.89 -16.10 -1.68
C ASP A 145 4.21 -14.75 -1.44
N TRP A 146 4.23 -14.27 -0.20
CA TRP A 146 3.70 -12.95 0.14
C TRP A 146 4.42 -11.83 -0.64
N MET A 147 5.76 -11.86 -0.67
CA MET A 147 6.59 -10.88 -1.38
C MET A 147 6.35 -10.90 -2.88
N ASP A 148 6.29 -12.09 -3.50
CA ASP A 148 6.06 -12.23 -4.94
C ASP A 148 4.72 -11.59 -5.34
N VAL A 149 3.65 -11.89 -4.59
CA VAL A 149 2.32 -11.33 -4.82
C VAL A 149 2.28 -9.83 -4.53
N ASN A 150 2.92 -9.40 -3.43
CA ASN A 150 2.96 -7.99 -3.04
C ASN A 150 3.74 -7.16 -4.06
N ASN A 151 4.84 -7.67 -4.62
CA ASN A 151 5.63 -6.99 -5.65
C ASN A 151 4.83 -6.80 -6.93
N VAL A 152 4.09 -7.83 -7.36
CA VAL A 152 3.19 -7.71 -8.51
C VAL A 152 2.10 -6.67 -8.24
N ARG A 153 1.47 -6.68 -7.05
CA ARG A 153 0.48 -5.67 -6.67
C ARG A 153 1.09 -4.26 -6.70
N VAL A 154 2.27 -4.07 -6.12
CA VAL A 154 2.95 -2.77 -6.09
C VAL A 154 3.21 -2.27 -7.49
N LEU A 155 3.74 -3.12 -8.37
CA LEU A 155 4.11 -2.73 -9.73
C LEU A 155 2.89 -2.42 -10.60
N LEU A 156 1.83 -3.22 -10.50
CA LEU A 156 0.65 -3.13 -11.37
C LEU A 156 -0.43 -2.19 -10.84
N VAL A 157 -0.45 -1.92 -9.53
CA VAL A 157 -1.50 -1.15 -8.87
C VAL A 157 -0.91 0.06 -8.17
N ASP A 158 -0.10 -0.15 -7.13
CA ASP A 158 0.30 0.93 -6.23
C ASP A 158 1.14 2.02 -6.95
N VAL A 159 2.07 1.62 -7.82
CA VAL A 159 2.91 2.55 -8.60
C VAL A 159 2.08 3.32 -9.65
N PRO A 160 1.31 2.67 -10.55
CA PRO A 160 0.41 3.38 -11.45
C PRO A 160 -0.56 4.31 -10.70
N GLN A 161 -1.12 3.84 -9.58
CA GLN A 161 -2.02 4.64 -8.75
C GLN A 161 -1.35 5.91 -8.25
N ALA A 162 -0.10 5.84 -7.80
CA ALA A 162 0.66 7.01 -7.35
C ALA A 162 0.79 8.07 -8.44
N PHE A 163 1.14 7.66 -9.66
CA PHE A 163 1.26 8.58 -10.80
C PHE A 163 -0.08 9.18 -11.19
N VAL A 164 -1.11 8.35 -11.33
CA VAL A 164 -2.45 8.80 -11.74
C VAL A 164 -3.07 9.73 -10.69
N THR A 165 -2.91 9.40 -9.40
CA THR A 165 -3.47 10.21 -8.30
C THR A 165 -2.72 11.54 -8.15
N ALA A 166 -1.39 11.54 -8.32
CA ALA A 166 -0.62 12.78 -8.36
C ALA A 166 -1.00 13.66 -9.55
N ALA A 167 -1.16 13.07 -10.74
CA ALA A 167 -1.62 13.77 -11.93
C ALA A 167 -3.03 14.34 -11.76
N ALA A 168 -3.95 13.57 -11.14
CA ALA A 168 -5.30 14.04 -10.83
C ALA A 168 -5.28 15.23 -9.86
N ALA A 169 -4.43 15.18 -8.83
CA ALA A 169 -4.27 16.27 -7.87
C ALA A 169 -3.69 17.54 -8.53
N LEU A 170 -2.66 17.39 -9.37
CA LEU A 170 -2.07 18.50 -10.13
C LEU A 170 -3.07 19.11 -11.12
N ALA A 171 -3.79 18.26 -11.85
CA ALA A 171 -4.85 18.70 -12.75
C ALA A 171 -6.01 19.38 -12.03
N SER A 172 -6.15 19.22 -10.71
CA SER A 172 -7.11 19.98 -9.92
C SER A 172 -6.56 21.29 -9.36
N ALA A 173 -5.23 21.47 -9.32
CA ALA A 173 -4.54 22.65 -8.81
C ALA A 173 -4.24 23.70 -9.90
N THR A 174 -4.14 23.28 -11.17
CA THR A 174 -3.85 24.19 -12.30
C THR A 174 -5.09 24.85 -12.91
N TRP A 175 -6.28 24.65 -12.31
CA TRP A 175 -7.56 25.18 -12.80
C TRP A 175 -8.23 26.15 -11.81
N GLU A 176 -7.53 26.49 -10.72
CA GLU A 176 -7.78 27.69 -9.91
C GLU A 176 -6.97 28.85 -10.48
#